data_AF-A0A9D7F0B5-F1
#
_entry.id   AF-A0A9D7F0B5-F1
#
_cell.length_a   1.000
_cell.length_b   1.000
_cell.length_c   1.000
_cell.angle_alpha   90.00
_cell.angle_beta   90.00
_cell.angle_gamma   90.00
#
_symmetry.space_group_name_H-M   'P 1'
#
loop_
_entity.id
_entity.type
_entity.pdbx_description
1 polymer ?
#
loop_
_entity_poly.entity_id
_entity_poly.type
_entity_poly.pdbx_seq_one_letter_code
_entity_poly.pdbx_strand_id
1 'polypeptide(L)'
;MNSDPEKKEISASNEAAVSVENAVVEERNPLVWVEVNAVEDGEPIIIQFDKPSFKAAIQNGDIKKDQEARLVGTESWVRVEDIAAQSFDLNVLYRPVWAYISQGLFYGAIGGFLLKSMDTFVTFLALDQNGGVAIAFAFLIASLFLAKHIQFLPMAAFAWAGFQYGFFLFGALFTTAVVGIVFGAPLGALIGAIAGYYSKPGLKTAPDREPENPSPFLYGIVAPVLFLAIAIPAYLFWLNPMIINWVTTN
;
A
#
# COMPACT_ATOMS: atom_id res chain seq x y z
N MET A 1 -8.30 -7.99 62.42
CA MET A 1 -7.52 -9.17 62.02
C MET A 1 -7.87 -9.45 60.58
N ASN A 2 -7.08 -8.86 59.67
CA ASN A 2 -7.21 -9.02 58.23
C ASN A 2 -6.43 -10.27 57.81
N SER A 3 -7.11 -11.16 57.12
CA SER A 3 -6.54 -12.32 56.44
C SER A 3 -6.03 -11.90 55.06
N ASP A 4 -4.71 -11.92 54.88
CA ASP A 4 -4.09 -12.07 53.56
C ASP A 4 -4.44 -13.44 52.97
N PRO A 5 -4.73 -13.49 51.66
CA PRO A 5 -4.01 -14.45 50.86
C PRO A 5 -3.58 -13.93 49.47
N GLU A 6 -2.41 -14.45 49.07
CA GLU A 6 -1.96 -14.78 47.71
C GLU A 6 -1.79 -13.65 46.67
N LYS A 7 -0.55 -13.16 46.59
CA LYS A 7 0.05 -12.75 45.31
C LYS A 7 0.15 -13.96 44.38
N LYS A 8 -0.70 -14.01 43.35
CA LYS A 8 -0.44 -14.76 42.12
C LYS A 8 0.22 -13.83 41.10
N GLU A 9 1.50 -14.07 40.85
CA GLU A 9 2.16 -13.65 39.61
C GLU A 9 1.49 -14.37 38.45
N ILE A 10 0.81 -13.62 37.58
CA ILE A 10 0.40 -14.10 36.26
C ILE A 10 1.44 -13.61 35.27
N SER A 11 2.30 -14.55 34.93
CA SER A 11 3.12 -14.65 33.72
C SER A 11 2.62 -13.81 32.55
N ALA A 12 3.50 -12.95 32.03
CA ALA A 12 3.35 -12.32 30.73
C ALA A 12 3.14 -13.40 29.66
N SER A 13 1.96 -13.42 29.06
CA SER A 13 1.64 -14.14 27.84
C SER A 13 0.58 -13.32 27.13
N ASN A 14 0.93 -12.87 25.93
CA ASN A 14 0.09 -12.39 24.83
C ASN A 14 0.59 -11.04 24.28
N GLU A 15 1.79 -11.06 23.68
CA GLU A 15 1.98 -10.31 22.44
C GLU A 15 1.10 -10.98 21.37
N ALA A 16 -0.19 -10.66 21.41
CA ALA A 16 -1.06 -10.83 20.28
C ALA A 16 -0.63 -9.76 19.26
N ALA A 17 0.18 -10.21 18.31
CA ALA A 17 0.34 -9.57 17.01
C ALA A 17 -1.06 -9.22 16.49
N VAL A 18 -1.42 -7.94 16.58
CA VAL A 18 -2.63 -7.42 15.96
C VAL A 18 -2.41 -7.54 14.47
N SER A 19 -3.12 -8.50 13.88
CA SER A 19 -3.17 -8.76 12.47
C SER A 19 -3.57 -7.46 11.76
N VAL A 20 -2.63 -6.91 10.99
CA VAL A 20 -2.93 -5.98 9.92
C VAL A 20 -3.58 -6.81 8.81
N GLU A 21 -4.83 -7.21 9.06
CA GLU A 21 -5.62 -7.98 8.12
C GLU A 21 -6.25 -7.03 7.10
N ASN A 22 -5.66 -7.02 5.91
CA ASN A 22 -6.34 -6.77 4.64
C ASN A 22 -7.14 -5.45 4.51
N ALA A 23 -6.44 -4.33 4.48
CA ALA A 23 -6.90 -3.15 3.72
C ALA A 23 -6.30 -3.13 2.31
N VAL A 24 -6.42 -4.26 1.57
CA VAL A 24 -6.55 -4.15 0.11
C VAL A 24 -7.98 -3.70 -0.12
N VAL A 25 -8.23 -2.40 0.02
CA VAL A 25 -9.50 -1.79 -0.39
C VAL A 25 -9.48 -1.74 -1.91
N GLU A 26 -9.61 -2.92 -2.50
CA GLU A 26 -10.17 -3.06 -3.82
C GLU A 26 -11.59 -2.49 -3.72
N GLU A 27 -11.84 -1.41 -4.44
CA GLU A 27 -13.10 -0.70 -4.49
C GLU A 27 -14.16 -1.55 -5.20
N ARG A 28 -14.56 -2.67 -4.57
CA ARG A 28 -15.61 -3.59 -5.01
C ARG A 28 -16.44 -4.05 -3.82
N ASN A 29 -17.04 -3.11 -3.10
CA ASN A 29 -18.29 -3.39 -2.41
C ASN A 29 -19.09 -2.08 -2.16
N PRO A 30 -20.30 -1.92 -2.73
CA PRO A 30 -21.11 -0.71 -2.52
C PRO A 30 -21.79 -0.64 -1.14
N LEU A 31 -21.54 -1.60 -0.25
CA LEU A 31 -22.23 -1.74 1.04
C LEU A 31 -21.40 -1.30 2.26
N VAL A 32 -20.36 -0.48 2.05
CA VAL A 32 -19.69 0.17 3.17
C VAL A 32 -20.54 1.37 3.57
N TRP A 33 -21.19 1.25 4.72
CA TRP A 33 -22.00 2.29 5.31
C TRP A 33 -21.14 3.13 6.25
N VAL A 34 -21.31 4.45 6.19
CA VAL A 34 -20.65 5.42 7.05
C VAL A 34 -21.71 6.05 7.95
N GLU A 35 -21.54 5.92 9.25
CA GLU A 35 -22.34 6.62 10.24
C GLU A 35 -21.65 7.95 10.56
N VAL A 36 -22.40 9.04 10.58
CA VAL A 36 -21.90 10.39 10.87
C VAL A 36 -22.68 10.95 12.04
N ASN A 37 -21.97 11.48 13.01
CA ASN A 37 -22.53 12.25 14.11
C ASN A 37 -22.72 13.69 13.61
N ALA A 38 -23.90 13.97 13.08
CA ALA A 38 -24.29 15.29 12.61
C ALA A 38 -24.97 16.06 13.74
N VAL A 39 -24.91 17.40 13.68
CA VAL A 39 -25.60 18.27 14.63
C VAL A 39 -26.70 18.99 13.88
N GLU A 40 -27.95 18.67 14.19
CA GLU A 40 -29.13 19.33 13.66
C GLU A 40 -29.87 19.98 14.83
N ASP A 41 -30.14 21.28 14.75
CA ASP A 41 -30.79 22.06 15.82
C ASP A 41 -30.15 21.95 17.22
N GLY A 42 -28.84 21.65 17.27
CA GLY A 42 -28.08 21.49 18.52
C GLY A 42 -28.17 20.11 19.15
N GLU A 43 -28.89 19.17 18.54
CA GLU A 43 -28.94 17.77 18.96
C GLU A 43 -28.08 16.87 18.05
N PRO A 44 -27.29 15.94 18.63
CA PRO A 44 -26.53 14.99 17.85
C PRO A 44 -27.47 13.93 17.25
N ILE A 45 -27.44 13.80 15.92
CA ILE A 45 -28.15 12.77 15.18
C ILE A 45 -27.16 11.88 14.44
N ILE A 46 -27.45 10.58 14.41
CA ILE A 46 -26.65 9.61 13.67
C ILE A 46 -27.30 9.40 12.31
N ILE A 47 -26.60 9.79 11.25
CA ILE A 47 -27.04 9.59 9.87
C ILE A 47 -26.17 8.53 9.22
N GLN A 48 -26.81 7.55 8.58
CA GLN A 48 -26.12 6.48 7.87
C GLN A 48 -26.15 6.75 6.37
N PHE A 49 -24.97 6.74 5.74
CA PHE A 49 -24.80 6.95 4.31
C PHE A 49 -24.17 5.72 3.66
N ASP A 50 -24.57 5.40 2.43
CA ASP A 50 -23.72 4.57 1.57
C ASP A 50 -22.52 5.41 1.09
N LYS A 51 -21.44 4.75 0.65
CA LYS A 51 -20.22 5.45 0.21
C LYS A 51 -20.49 6.51 -0.89
N PRO A 52 -21.34 6.28 -1.91
CA PRO A 52 -21.68 7.30 -2.90
C PRO A 52 -22.43 8.51 -2.32
N SER A 53 -23.43 8.30 -1.47
CA SER A 53 -24.19 9.40 -0.86
C SER A 53 -23.35 10.16 0.16
N PHE A 54 -22.47 9.47 0.87
CA PHE A 54 -21.48 10.10 1.76
C PHE A 54 -20.57 11.07 0.99
N LYS A 55 -20.07 10.65 -0.17
CA LYS A 55 -19.28 11.51 -1.08
C LYS A 55 -20.08 12.73 -1.54
N ALA A 56 -21.35 12.55 -1.89
CA ALA A 56 -22.22 13.64 -2.32
C ALA A 56 -22.51 14.63 -1.18
N ALA A 57 -22.77 14.14 0.03
CA ALA A 57 -23.03 14.95 1.22
C ALA A 57 -21.81 15.81 1.62
N ILE A 58 -20.58 15.27 1.50
CA ILE A 58 -19.35 16.07 1.66
C ILE A 58 -19.26 17.16 0.60
N GLN A 59 -19.57 16.84 -0.67
CA GLN A 59 -19.50 17.82 -1.77
C GLN A 59 -20.53 18.95 -1.65
N ASN A 60 -21.71 18.66 -1.11
CA ASN A 60 -22.78 19.63 -0.88
C ASN A 60 -22.51 20.51 0.35
N GLY A 61 -21.57 20.10 1.23
CA GLY A 61 -21.25 20.80 2.47
C GLY A 61 -22.14 20.41 3.66
N ASP A 62 -22.94 19.35 3.50
CA ASP A 62 -23.77 18.79 4.57
C ASP A 62 -22.89 18.14 5.65
N ILE A 63 -21.76 17.56 5.23
CA ILE A 63 -20.78 16.91 6.08
C ILE A 63 -19.46 17.67 6.02
N LYS A 64 -18.90 17.97 7.20
CA LYS A 64 -17.60 18.64 7.35
C LYS A 64 -16.54 17.67 7.85
N LYS A 65 -15.27 17.98 7.58
CA LYS A 65 -14.09 17.19 7.93
C LYS A 65 -13.92 16.96 9.43
N ASP A 66 -14.40 17.90 10.26
CA ASP A 66 -14.30 17.90 11.72
C ASP A 66 -15.43 17.14 12.39
N GLN A 67 -16.47 16.77 11.64
CA GLN A 67 -17.51 15.89 12.13
C GLN A 67 -16.95 14.49 12.38
N GLU A 68 -17.55 13.82 13.37
CA GLU A 68 -17.21 12.45 13.70
C GLU A 68 -17.98 11.50 12.78
N ALA A 69 -17.28 10.53 12.24
CA ALA A 69 -17.85 9.45 11.48
C ALA A 69 -17.19 8.11 11.86
N ARG A 70 -17.87 7.02 11.56
CA ARG A 70 -17.34 5.66 11.72
C ARG A 70 -17.83 4.75 10.62
N LEU A 71 -17.06 3.71 10.34
CA LEU A 71 -17.50 2.64 9.44
C LEU A 71 -18.42 1.70 10.21
N VAL A 72 -19.52 1.28 9.59
CA VAL A 72 -20.43 0.31 10.22
C VAL A 72 -19.67 -0.97 10.56
N GLY A 73 -19.73 -1.37 11.84
CA GLY A 73 -18.97 -2.49 12.40
C GLY A 73 -17.69 -2.09 13.14
N THR A 74 -17.36 -0.80 13.22
CA THR A 74 -16.27 -0.28 14.06
C THR A 74 -16.79 0.40 15.32
N GLU A 75 -16.08 0.23 16.45
CA GLU A 75 -16.51 0.77 17.75
C GLU A 75 -16.08 2.23 17.98
N SER A 76 -15.10 2.73 17.24
CA SER A 76 -14.50 4.05 17.45
C SER A 76 -15.01 5.10 16.46
N TRP A 77 -15.47 6.23 16.98
CA TRP A 77 -15.70 7.45 16.20
C TRP A 77 -14.35 8.11 15.87
N VAL A 78 -14.18 8.48 14.61
CA VAL A 78 -13.00 9.19 14.10
C VAL A 78 -13.46 10.38 13.25
N ARG A 79 -12.56 11.28 12.87
CA ARG A 79 -12.98 12.40 12.01
C ARG A 79 -13.28 11.92 10.60
N VAL A 80 -14.20 12.61 9.93
CA VAL A 80 -14.53 12.36 8.52
C VAL A 80 -13.28 12.38 7.63
N GLU A 81 -12.31 13.26 7.91
CA GLU A 81 -11.04 13.30 7.18
C GLU A 81 -10.22 12.00 7.30
N ASP A 82 -10.23 11.38 8.48
CA ASP A 82 -9.48 10.15 8.75
C ASP A 82 -10.10 8.93 8.02
N ILE A 83 -11.43 8.92 7.85
CA ILE A 83 -12.13 7.94 7.00
C ILE A 83 -11.90 8.24 5.52
N ALA A 84 -11.96 9.52 5.13
CA ALA A 84 -11.73 9.93 3.75
C ALA A 84 -10.32 9.54 3.28
N ALA A 85 -9.32 9.59 4.15
CA ALA A 85 -7.95 9.17 3.85
C ALA A 85 -7.81 7.68 3.45
N GLN A 86 -8.77 6.82 3.82
CA GLN A 86 -8.74 5.38 3.51
C GLN A 86 -9.26 5.06 2.11
N SER A 87 -9.94 6.01 1.45
CA SER A 87 -10.52 5.82 0.12
C SER A 87 -9.98 6.88 -0.83
N PHE A 88 -9.40 6.47 -1.96
CA PHE A 88 -8.89 7.40 -2.97
C PHE A 88 -9.94 8.45 -3.36
N ASP A 89 -11.15 8.00 -3.67
CA ASP A 89 -12.28 8.84 -4.09
C ASP A 89 -12.70 9.93 -3.09
N LEU A 90 -12.53 9.68 -1.79
CA LEU A 90 -12.87 10.62 -0.72
C LEU A 90 -11.66 11.49 -0.37
N ASN A 91 -10.47 10.90 -0.34
CA ASN A 91 -9.21 11.61 -0.11
C ASN A 91 -8.98 12.69 -1.18
N VAL A 92 -9.34 12.44 -2.45
CA VAL A 92 -9.24 13.42 -3.54
C VAL A 92 -10.04 14.71 -3.25
N LEU A 93 -11.13 14.63 -2.48
CA LEU A 93 -11.95 15.82 -2.14
C LEU A 93 -11.21 16.80 -1.23
N TYR A 94 -10.39 16.28 -0.32
CA TYR A 94 -9.66 17.07 0.68
C TYR A 94 -8.19 17.32 0.28
N ARG A 95 -7.51 16.28 -0.22
CA ARG A 95 -6.07 16.28 -0.53
C ARG A 95 -5.79 15.61 -1.89
N PRO A 96 -6.21 16.22 -3.01
CA PRO A 96 -6.06 15.63 -4.34
C PRO A 96 -4.63 15.24 -4.67
N VAL A 97 -3.65 16.12 -4.51
CA VAL A 97 -2.27 15.84 -4.92
C VAL A 97 -1.71 14.67 -4.10
N TRP A 98 -1.99 14.65 -2.80
CA TRP A 98 -1.56 13.56 -1.93
C TRP A 98 -2.21 12.22 -2.26
N ALA A 99 -3.51 12.23 -2.59
CA ALA A 99 -4.22 11.03 -3.00
C ALA A 99 -3.57 10.40 -4.24
N TYR A 100 -3.28 11.20 -5.28
CA TYR A 100 -2.59 10.70 -6.47
C TYR A 100 -1.16 10.24 -6.18
N ILE A 101 -0.41 10.90 -5.28
CA ILE A 101 0.92 10.45 -4.85
C ILE A 101 0.84 9.08 -4.18
N SER A 102 -0.05 8.90 -3.20
CA SER A 102 -0.20 7.64 -2.47
C SER A 102 -0.59 6.47 -3.38
N GLN A 103 -1.53 6.72 -4.29
CA GLN A 103 -1.96 5.73 -5.28
C GLN A 103 -0.84 5.44 -6.29
N GLY A 104 -0.12 6.47 -6.73
CA GLY A 104 1.07 6.34 -7.57
C GLY A 104 2.16 5.53 -6.90
N LEU A 105 2.42 5.73 -5.61
CA LEU A 105 3.41 4.96 -4.84
C LEU A 105 3.05 3.47 -4.79
N PHE A 106 1.79 3.15 -4.52
CA PHE A 106 1.30 1.77 -4.49
C PHE A 106 1.40 1.09 -5.87
N TYR A 107 0.87 1.72 -6.93
CA TYR A 107 0.96 1.16 -8.28
C TYR A 107 2.38 1.15 -8.82
N GLY A 108 3.21 2.11 -8.43
CA GLY A 108 4.64 2.14 -8.74
C GLY A 108 5.37 0.96 -8.12
N ALA A 109 5.11 0.66 -6.85
CA ALA A 109 5.68 -0.51 -6.17
C ALA A 109 5.29 -1.82 -6.86
N ILE A 110 4.01 -2.00 -7.17
CA ILE A 110 3.50 -3.19 -7.88
C ILE A 110 4.09 -3.26 -9.30
N GLY A 111 4.05 -2.16 -10.04
CA GLY A 111 4.57 -2.09 -11.41
C GLY A 111 6.06 -2.36 -11.47
N GLY A 112 6.84 -1.78 -10.56
CA GLY A 112 8.27 -2.04 -10.43
C GLY A 112 8.59 -3.48 -10.05
N PHE A 113 7.84 -4.07 -9.11
CA PHE A 113 7.94 -5.49 -8.79
C PHE A 113 7.66 -6.38 -10.01
N LEU A 114 6.58 -6.11 -10.76
CA LEU A 114 6.23 -6.88 -11.95
C LEU A 114 7.27 -6.74 -13.06
N LEU A 115 7.74 -5.52 -13.34
CA LEU A 115 8.79 -5.27 -14.33
C LEU A 115 10.09 -5.99 -13.95
N LYS A 116 10.52 -5.91 -12.68
CA LYS A 116 11.73 -6.61 -12.23
C LYS A 116 11.53 -8.12 -12.23
N SER A 117 10.32 -8.59 -11.96
CA SER A 117 9.97 -10.01 -12.06
C SER A 117 10.07 -10.51 -13.48
N MET A 118 9.63 -9.74 -14.47
CA MET A 118 9.78 -10.07 -15.88
C MET A 118 11.25 -10.11 -16.31
N ASP A 119 12.07 -9.13 -15.91
CA ASP A 119 13.52 -9.11 -16.15
C ASP A 119 14.22 -10.35 -15.57
N THR A 120 13.87 -10.70 -14.32
CA THR A 120 14.42 -11.89 -13.64
C THR A 120 13.95 -13.18 -14.30
N PHE A 121 12.70 -13.26 -14.75
CA PHE A 121 12.17 -14.38 -15.51
C PHE A 121 12.90 -14.59 -16.83
N VAL A 122 13.15 -13.51 -17.60
CA VAL A 122 13.93 -13.57 -18.85
C VAL A 122 15.36 -14.01 -18.56
N THR A 123 15.96 -13.54 -17.47
CA THR A 123 17.30 -13.96 -17.03
C THR A 123 17.34 -15.46 -16.73
N PHE A 124 16.32 -16.01 -16.06
CA PHE A 124 16.24 -17.46 -15.83
C PHE A 124 16.03 -18.27 -17.10
N LEU A 125 15.24 -17.78 -18.06
CA LEU A 125 15.12 -18.43 -19.37
C LEU A 125 16.44 -18.43 -20.14
N ALA A 126 17.26 -17.38 -20.00
CA ALA A 126 18.56 -17.31 -20.65
C ALA A 126 19.61 -18.22 -20.01
N LEU A 127 19.51 -18.47 -18.69
CA LEU A 127 20.46 -19.28 -17.93
C LEU A 127 20.12 -20.79 -17.90
N ASP A 128 18.84 -21.16 -18.00
CA ASP A 128 18.37 -22.54 -17.94
C ASP A 128 17.81 -23.00 -19.31
N GLN A 129 18.54 -23.87 -20.01
CA GLN A 129 18.13 -24.40 -21.32
C GLN A 129 16.82 -25.19 -21.29
N ASN A 130 16.42 -25.72 -20.13
CA ASN A 130 15.16 -26.45 -19.97
C ASN A 130 14.00 -25.54 -19.50
N GLY A 131 14.29 -24.30 -19.09
CA GLY A 131 13.31 -23.32 -18.63
C GLY A 131 12.59 -23.68 -17.31
N GLY A 132 13.01 -24.73 -16.60
CA GLY A 132 12.36 -25.20 -15.38
C GLY A 132 12.42 -24.17 -14.25
N VAL A 133 13.56 -23.49 -14.09
CA VAL A 133 13.74 -22.44 -13.07
C VAL A 133 12.85 -21.23 -13.36
N ALA A 134 12.73 -20.83 -14.63
CA ALA A 134 11.88 -19.71 -15.03
C ALA A 134 10.39 -20.02 -14.80
N ILE A 135 9.94 -21.22 -15.15
CA ILE A 135 8.56 -21.66 -14.92
C ILE A 135 8.25 -21.72 -13.42
N ALA A 136 9.16 -22.27 -12.61
CA ALA A 136 9.01 -22.31 -11.16
C ALA A 136 8.92 -20.91 -10.55
N PHE A 137 9.72 -19.96 -11.04
CA PHE A 137 9.67 -18.56 -10.63
C PHE A 137 8.36 -17.87 -11.01
N ALA A 138 7.89 -18.08 -12.25
CA ALA A 138 6.60 -17.55 -12.70
C ALA A 138 5.43 -18.13 -11.88
N PHE A 139 5.47 -19.43 -11.54
CA PHE A 139 4.48 -20.06 -10.68
C PHE A 139 4.48 -19.48 -9.27
N LEU A 140 5.66 -19.23 -8.68
CA LEU A 140 5.78 -18.54 -7.40
C LEU A 140 5.14 -17.15 -7.44
N ILE A 141 5.44 -16.34 -8.45
CA ILE A 141 4.84 -15.00 -8.59
C ILE A 141 3.33 -15.09 -8.76
N ALA A 142 2.84 -15.96 -9.65
CA ALA A 142 1.42 -16.16 -9.87
C ALA A 142 0.70 -16.58 -8.59
N SER A 143 1.31 -17.44 -7.76
CA SER A 143 0.74 -17.86 -6.49
C SER A 143 0.47 -16.69 -5.54
N LEU A 144 1.32 -15.65 -5.53
CA LEU A 144 1.13 -14.44 -4.71
C LEU A 144 -0.13 -13.67 -5.12
N PHE A 145 -0.42 -13.59 -6.42
CA PHE A 145 -1.62 -12.92 -6.92
C PHE A 145 -2.89 -13.77 -6.72
N LEU A 146 -2.76 -15.09 -6.74
CA LEU A 146 -3.87 -16.01 -6.45
C LEU A 146 -4.14 -16.17 -4.94
N ALA A 147 -3.27 -15.67 -4.06
CA ALA A 147 -3.42 -15.75 -2.61
C ALA A 147 -4.79 -15.23 -2.12
N LYS A 148 -5.34 -14.24 -2.81
CA LYS A 148 -6.66 -13.67 -2.52
C LYS A 148 -7.81 -14.68 -2.67
N HIS A 149 -7.65 -15.68 -3.54
CA HIS A 149 -8.66 -16.71 -3.79
C HIS A 149 -8.31 -18.03 -3.10
N ILE A 150 -7.02 -18.32 -2.94
CA ILE A 150 -6.52 -19.56 -2.37
C ILE A 150 -5.36 -19.22 -1.41
N GLN A 151 -5.69 -18.98 -0.14
CA GLN A 151 -4.76 -18.46 0.86
C GLN A 151 -3.55 -19.38 1.12
N PHE A 152 -3.69 -20.69 0.95
CA PHE A 152 -2.60 -21.66 1.15
C PHE A 152 -1.69 -21.82 -0.07
N LEU A 153 -2.10 -21.33 -1.25
CA LEU A 153 -1.39 -21.54 -2.51
C LEU A 153 0.03 -20.93 -2.51
N PRO A 154 0.27 -19.72 -1.97
CA PRO A 154 1.62 -19.20 -1.84
C PRO A 154 2.50 -20.11 -0.99
N MET A 155 2.01 -20.52 0.17
CA MET A 155 2.77 -21.37 1.10
C MET A 155 3.15 -22.71 0.45
N ALA A 156 2.21 -23.33 -0.27
CA ALA A 156 2.45 -24.56 -1.01
C ALA A 156 3.45 -24.37 -2.16
N ALA A 157 3.34 -23.28 -2.92
CA ALA A 157 4.28 -22.94 -3.99
C ALA A 157 5.69 -22.68 -3.43
N PHE A 158 5.79 -22.00 -2.28
CA PHE A 158 7.05 -21.78 -1.56
C PHE A 158 7.67 -23.11 -1.11
N ALA A 159 6.89 -24.00 -0.49
CA ALA A 159 7.39 -25.30 -0.04
C ALA A 159 7.86 -26.17 -1.21
N TRP A 160 7.09 -26.20 -2.31
CA TRP A 160 7.45 -26.94 -3.52
C TRP A 160 8.73 -26.40 -4.17
N ALA A 161 8.82 -25.08 -4.35
CA ALA A 161 9.98 -24.44 -4.95
C ALA A 161 11.24 -24.61 -4.08
N GLY A 162 11.09 -24.52 -2.75
CA GLY A 162 12.17 -24.77 -1.79
C GLY A 162 12.66 -26.22 -1.82
N PHE A 163 11.77 -27.19 -2.01
CA PHE A 163 12.15 -28.60 -2.17
C PHE A 163 12.87 -28.88 -3.50
N GLN A 164 12.43 -28.26 -4.61
CA GLN A 164 12.96 -28.54 -5.95
C GLN A 164 14.23 -27.75 -6.29
N TYR A 165 14.33 -26.49 -5.85
CA TYR A 165 15.38 -25.55 -6.26
C TYR A 165 16.08 -24.86 -5.09
N GLY A 166 15.80 -25.28 -3.85
CA GLY A 166 16.39 -24.70 -2.64
C GLY A 166 15.97 -23.24 -2.39
N PHE A 167 16.72 -22.54 -1.55
CA PHE A 167 16.47 -21.13 -1.20
C PHE A 167 16.83 -20.14 -2.32
N PHE A 168 17.38 -20.61 -3.44
CA PHE A 168 17.80 -19.76 -4.55
C PHE A 168 16.62 -18.98 -5.17
N LEU A 169 15.51 -19.66 -5.47
CA LEU A 169 14.30 -19.01 -6.01
C LEU A 169 13.69 -18.01 -5.03
N PHE A 170 13.78 -18.28 -3.73
CA PHE A 170 13.34 -17.35 -2.71
C PHE A 170 14.23 -16.10 -2.65
N GLY A 171 15.56 -16.27 -2.67
CA GLY A 171 16.50 -15.16 -2.74
C GLY A 171 16.29 -14.29 -3.97
N ALA A 172 16.00 -14.90 -5.13
CA ALA A 172 15.66 -14.20 -6.35
C ALA A 172 14.33 -13.43 -6.24
N LEU A 173 13.28 -14.04 -5.69
CA LEU A 173 11.98 -13.39 -5.48
C LEU A 173 12.09 -12.22 -4.50
N PHE A 174 12.80 -12.39 -3.40
CA PHE A 174 13.04 -11.34 -2.41
C PHE A 174 13.84 -10.18 -3.03
N THR A 175 14.93 -10.48 -3.73
CA THR A 175 15.75 -9.45 -4.41
C THR A 175 14.93 -8.71 -5.46
N THR A 176 14.11 -9.44 -6.23
CA THR A 176 13.18 -8.88 -7.21
C THR A 176 12.16 -7.94 -6.57
N ALA A 177 11.57 -8.35 -5.43
CA ALA A 177 10.63 -7.54 -4.66
C ALA A 177 11.30 -6.28 -4.13
N VAL A 178 12.44 -6.42 -3.46
CA VAL A 178 13.18 -5.28 -2.90
C VAL A 178 13.57 -4.30 -3.99
N VAL A 179 14.27 -4.75 -5.04
CA VAL A 179 14.72 -3.85 -6.12
C VAL A 179 13.53 -3.26 -6.87
N GLY A 180 12.53 -4.07 -7.21
CA GLY A 180 11.34 -3.63 -7.92
C GLY A 180 10.55 -2.57 -7.15
N ILE A 181 10.35 -2.77 -5.85
CA ILE A 181 9.63 -1.81 -4.99
C ILE A 181 10.47 -0.55 -4.75
N VAL A 182 11.76 -0.69 -4.43
CA VAL A 182 12.65 0.44 -4.11
C VAL A 182 12.78 1.41 -5.29
N PHE A 183 12.82 0.92 -6.52
CA PHE A 183 12.85 1.79 -7.71
C PHE A 183 11.45 2.16 -8.22
N GLY A 184 10.48 1.25 -8.08
CA GLY A 184 9.12 1.45 -8.56
C GLY A 184 8.31 2.46 -7.73
N ALA A 185 8.39 2.39 -6.40
CA ALA A 185 7.62 3.25 -5.51
C ALA A 185 7.95 4.76 -5.66
N PRO A 186 9.23 5.18 -5.72
CA PRO A 186 9.58 6.58 -5.99
C PRO A 186 9.13 7.03 -7.38
N LEU A 187 9.32 6.21 -8.41
CA LEU A 187 8.89 6.55 -9.76
C LEU A 187 7.37 6.71 -9.85
N GLY A 188 6.62 5.82 -9.20
CA GLY A 188 5.17 5.91 -9.11
C GLY A 188 4.69 7.11 -8.31
N ALA A 189 5.36 7.45 -7.20
CA ALA A 189 5.07 8.67 -6.43
C ALA A 189 5.30 9.93 -7.29
N LEU A 190 6.35 9.96 -8.11
CA LEU A 190 6.64 11.03 -9.05
C LEU A 190 5.53 11.20 -10.10
N ILE A 191 5.13 10.10 -10.74
CA ILE A 191 4.04 10.10 -11.73
C ILE A 191 2.74 10.53 -11.06
N GLY A 192 2.45 10.04 -9.86
CA GLY A 192 1.28 10.40 -9.05
C GLY A 192 1.27 11.89 -8.69
N ALA A 193 2.41 12.46 -8.29
CA ALA A 193 2.54 13.88 -8.00
C ALA A 193 2.25 14.74 -9.22
N ILE A 194 2.83 14.38 -10.37
CA ILE A 194 2.61 15.06 -11.64
C ILE A 194 1.13 14.99 -12.03
N ALA A 195 0.54 13.79 -12.02
CA ALA A 195 -0.87 13.58 -12.34
C ALA A 195 -1.78 14.40 -11.41
N GLY A 196 -1.54 14.36 -10.09
CA GLY A 196 -2.30 15.12 -9.12
C GLY A 196 -2.21 16.63 -9.33
N TYR A 197 -1.03 17.15 -9.70
CA TYR A 197 -0.83 18.58 -9.95
C TYR A 197 -1.60 19.05 -11.20
N TYR A 198 -1.58 18.24 -12.28
CA TYR A 198 -2.30 18.56 -13.51
C TYR A 198 -3.81 18.35 -13.42
N SER A 199 -4.27 17.37 -12.63
CA SER A 199 -5.70 17.11 -12.44
C SER A 199 -6.37 18.09 -11.46
N LYS A 200 -5.60 18.73 -10.56
CA LYS A 200 -6.12 19.64 -9.52
C LYS A 200 -7.14 20.68 -10.01
N PRO A 201 -6.98 21.38 -11.16
CA PRO A 201 -7.94 22.38 -11.61
C PRO A 201 -9.32 21.83 -12.00
N GLY A 202 -9.41 20.54 -12.35
CA GLY A 202 -10.65 19.91 -12.82
C GLY A 202 -11.40 19.10 -11.76
N LEU A 203 -10.89 19.02 -10.53
CA LEU A 203 -11.45 18.17 -9.48
C LEU A 203 -12.42 18.96 -8.59
N LYS A 204 -13.58 18.38 -8.30
CA LYS A 204 -14.49 18.88 -7.26
C LYS A 204 -13.84 18.66 -5.90
N THR A 205 -13.87 19.67 -5.05
CA THR A 205 -13.26 19.66 -3.72
C THR A 205 -14.32 19.88 -2.64
N ALA A 206 -14.06 19.38 -1.43
CA ALA A 206 -14.93 19.66 -0.29
C ALA A 206 -14.94 21.17 0.04
N PRO A 207 -16.08 21.75 0.46
CA PRO A 207 -16.19 23.19 0.74
C PRO A 207 -15.31 23.69 1.89
N ASP A 208 -15.03 22.82 2.86
CA ASP A 208 -14.23 23.08 4.07
C ASP A 208 -12.78 22.57 3.96
N ARG A 209 -12.36 22.22 2.74
CA ARG A 209 -11.00 21.81 2.43
C ARG A 209 -10.00 22.92 2.80
N GLU A 210 -8.95 22.53 3.53
CA GLU A 210 -7.78 23.38 3.71
C GLU A 210 -6.87 23.38 2.47
N PRO A 211 -6.14 24.48 2.22
CA PRO A 211 -5.07 24.49 1.23
C PRO A 211 -4.06 23.38 1.54
N GLU A 212 -3.72 22.58 0.53
CA GLU A 212 -2.65 21.59 0.69
C GLU A 212 -1.32 22.32 0.99
N ASN A 213 -0.66 21.89 2.05
CA ASN A 213 0.70 22.30 2.39
C ASN A 213 1.64 22.05 1.19
N PRO A 214 2.77 22.77 1.02
CA PRO A 214 3.80 22.43 0.03
C PRO A 214 4.43 21.04 0.17
N SER A 215 4.18 20.30 1.26
CA SER A 215 4.77 18.96 1.49
C SER A 215 4.57 17.93 0.36
N PRO A 216 3.45 17.84 -0.39
CA PRO A 216 3.28 16.92 -1.50
C PRO A 216 4.25 17.19 -2.65
N PHE A 217 4.69 18.43 -2.84
CA PHE A 217 5.72 18.74 -3.84
C PHE A 217 7.09 18.20 -3.43
N LEU A 218 7.45 18.37 -2.15
CA LEU A 218 8.71 17.87 -1.61
C LEU A 218 8.78 16.34 -1.66
N TYR A 219 7.74 15.66 -1.16
CA TYR A 219 7.71 14.20 -1.07
C TYR A 219 7.30 13.51 -2.39
N GLY A 220 6.50 14.17 -3.22
CA GLY A 220 6.04 13.63 -4.48
C GLY A 220 6.98 13.89 -5.65
N ILE A 221 7.77 14.96 -5.63
CA ILE A 221 8.65 15.33 -6.76
C ILE A 221 10.11 15.37 -6.34
N VAL A 222 10.46 16.20 -5.36
CA VAL A 222 11.86 16.46 -5.01
C VAL A 222 12.54 15.20 -4.48
N ALA A 223 11.96 14.54 -3.47
CA ALA A 223 12.55 13.35 -2.86
C ALA A 223 12.68 12.17 -3.85
N PRO A 224 11.64 11.82 -4.66
CA PRO A 224 11.79 10.78 -5.67
C PRO A 224 12.82 11.09 -6.74
N VAL A 225 12.88 12.33 -7.23
CA VAL A 225 13.86 12.73 -8.25
C VAL A 225 15.28 12.65 -7.68
N LEU A 226 15.52 13.16 -6.47
CA LEU A 226 16.81 13.05 -5.81
C LEU A 226 17.21 11.59 -5.57
N PHE A 227 16.28 10.77 -5.09
CA PHE A 227 16.52 9.35 -4.89
C PHE A 227 16.93 8.66 -6.20
N LEU A 228 16.14 8.83 -7.26
CA LEU A 228 16.41 8.19 -8.56
C LEU A 228 17.71 8.71 -9.19
N ALA A 229 18.00 10.01 -9.06
CA ALA A 229 19.23 10.63 -9.57
C ALA A 229 20.50 10.10 -8.87
N ILE A 230 20.40 9.65 -7.62
CA ILE A 230 21.52 9.07 -6.87
C ILE A 230 21.55 7.53 -7.06
N ALA A 231 20.40 6.88 -6.88
CA ALA A 231 20.30 5.43 -6.87
C ALA A 231 20.56 4.80 -8.24
N ILE A 232 20.11 5.40 -9.34
CA ILE A 232 20.34 4.85 -10.68
C ILE A 232 21.83 4.86 -11.05
N PRO A 233 22.58 5.98 -10.94
CA PRO A 233 24.02 5.96 -11.19
C PRO A 233 24.78 5.04 -10.24
N ALA A 234 24.44 5.03 -8.95
CA ALA A 234 25.07 4.13 -7.98
C ALA A 234 24.83 2.65 -8.35
N TYR A 235 23.62 2.31 -8.80
CA TYR A 235 23.30 0.97 -9.27
C TYR A 235 24.08 0.60 -10.55
N LEU A 236 24.10 1.48 -11.55
CA LEU A 236 24.71 1.19 -12.85
C LEU A 236 26.24 1.23 -12.85
N PHE A 237 26.85 2.19 -12.16
CA PHE A 237 28.30 2.44 -12.24
C PHE A 237 29.08 1.86 -11.07
N TRP A 238 28.42 1.50 -9.97
CA TRP A 238 29.11 0.95 -8.81
C TRP A 238 28.63 -0.46 -8.48
N LEU A 239 27.33 -0.65 -8.24
CA LEU A 239 26.80 -1.95 -7.81
C LEU A 239 26.93 -3.02 -8.89
N ASN A 240 26.48 -2.74 -10.12
CA ASN A 240 26.57 -3.69 -11.23
C ASN A 240 28.02 -4.11 -11.54
N PRO A 241 28.99 -3.19 -11.73
CA PRO A 241 30.38 -3.57 -11.94
C PRO A 241 30.99 -4.33 -10.78
N MET A 242 30.64 -3.98 -9.53
CA MET A 242 31.11 -4.69 -8.34
C MET A 242 30.59 -6.13 -8.31
N ILE A 243 29.31 -6.34 -8.60
CA ILE A 243 28.71 -7.69 -8.69
C ILE A 243 29.36 -8.48 -9.82
N ILE A 244 29.53 -7.89 -11.00
CA ILE A 244 30.19 -8.56 -12.15
C ILE A 244 31.60 -8.98 -11.78
N ASN A 245 32.42 -8.07 -11.22
CA ASN A 245 33.77 -8.40 -10.77
C ASN A 245 33.76 -9.52 -9.72
N TRP A 246 32.86 -9.46 -8.74
CA TRP A 246 32.79 -10.49 -7.72
C TRP A 246 32.44 -11.88 -8.29
N VAL A 247 31.58 -11.94 -9.32
CA VAL A 247 31.20 -13.18 -10.01
C VAL A 247 32.27 -13.66 -10.99
N THR A 248 33.09 -12.78 -11.57
CA THR A 248 34.13 -13.18 -12.54
C THR A 248 35.48 -13.49 -11.89
N THR A 249 35.71 -13.04 -10.65
CA THR A 249 36.99 -13.26 -9.93
C THR A 249 36.94 -14.40 -8.92
N ASN A 250 35.74 -14.92 -8.59
CA ASN A 250 35.53 -16.13 -7.77
C ASN A 250 34.90 -17.24 -8.61
#